data_AF-A0A8B9KMG7-F1
#
_entry.id   AF-A0A8B9KMG7-F1
#
_cell.length_a   1.000
_cell.length_b   1.000
_cell.length_c   1.000
_cell.angle_alpha   90.00
_cell.angle_beta   90.00
_cell.angle_gamma   90.00
#
_symmetry.space_group_name_H-M   'P 1'
#
loop_
_entity.id
_entity.type
_entity.pdbx_description
1 polymer ?
#
loop_
_entity_poly.entity_id
_entity_poly.type
_entity_poly.pdbx_seq_one_letter_code
_entity_poly.pdbx_strand_id
1 'polypeptide(L)'
;MIWNTPRMAVDHQALLKQFEYLNHMNPHTFEVEDLDRLIKSATSDLENFDKERHEEFKKYEMMKEHERREHLKTLDEEGRKKEEKHYEEMKKKHADHPKVNHPGSQDQLKEVWEEADGLDPEDFDPKTFFNLHDTNGDGFFDEQELEALFTKELEKIYDPTNEEDDMVEMEEERLRMREHVMNEVDANKDRLVSLDEFLTATKKKEFLEPDSWETLEQNQAYTEEEMREFEEHLAKQEEDLNQKTADLQKQREELERQQQQLNAQKVELQQVEPVHSVCS
;
A
#
# COMPACT_ATOMS: atom_id res chain seq x y z
N MET A 1 -37.84 12.94 -41.43
CA MET A 1 -37.65 12.60 -40.01
C MET A 1 -36.42 13.33 -39.54
N ILE A 2 -36.58 14.39 -38.74
CA ILE A 2 -35.45 15.11 -38.13
C ILE A 2 -35.43 14.65 -36.68
N TRP A 3 -34.42 13.88 -36.31
CA TRP A 3 -34.20 13.48 -34.92
C TRP A 3 -33.59 14.66 -34.18
N ASN A 4 -34.33 15.20 -33.23
CA ASN A 4 -33.88 16.24 -32.32
C ASN A 4 -33.10 15.56 -31.19
N THR A 5 -31.77 15.62 -31.22
CA THR A 5 -30.94 15.19 -30.09
C THR A 5 -31.06 16.22 -28.97
N PRO A 6 -31.40 15.83 -27.73
CA PRO A 6 -31.41 16.76 -26.61
C PRO A 6 -29.95 17.15 -26.32
N ARG A 7 -29.66 18.45 -26.44
CA ARG A 7 -28.40 19.02 -25.99
C ARG A 7 -28.39 18.89 -24.46
N MET A 8 -27.72 17.86 -23.93
CA MET A 8 -27.48 17.77 -22.50
C MET A 8 -26.67 19.00 -22.11
N ALA A 9 -27.32 19.98 -21.48
CA ALA A 9 -26.63 21.06 -20.82
C ALA A 9 -25.87 20.42 -19.65
N VAL A 10 -24.58 20.22 -19.82
CA VAL A 10 -23.70 19.85 -18.71
C VAL A 10 -23.82 20.97 -17.70
N ASP A 11 -24.27 20.66 -16.49
CA ASP A 11 -24.25 21.60 -15.39
C ASP A 11 -22.80 21.78 -14.96
N HIS A 12 -22.13 22.70 -15.65
CA HIS A 12 -20.74 23.05 -15.40
C HIS A 12 -20.51 23.45 -13.93
N GLN A 13 -21.54 23.98 -13.25
CA GLN A 13 -21.44 24.37 -11.85
C GLN A 13 -21.47 23.17 -10.90
N ALA A 14 -22.19 22.10 -11.24
CA ALA A 14 -22.15 20.83 -10.51
C ALA A 14 -20.85 20.06 -10.76
N LEU A 15 -20.28 20.17 -11.97
CA LEU A 15 -19.02 19.52 -12.33
C LEU A 15 -17.81 20.22 -11.69
N LEU A 16 -17.84 21.55 -11.59
CA LEU A 16 -16.83 22.32 -10.85
C LEU A 16 -16.84 22.00 -9.34
N LYS A 17 -18.02 21.67 -8.77
CA LYS A 17 -18.14 21.19 -7.38
C LYS A 17 -17.46 19.85 -7.10
N GLN A 18 -17.07 19.10 -8.13
CA GLN A 18 -16.28 17.89 -7.94
C GLN A 18 -14.79 18.17 -7.76
N PHE A 19 -14.33 19.39 -8.06
CA PHE A 19 -12.93 19.78 -7.94
C PHE A 19 -12.76 20.69 -6.72
N GLU A 20 -12.43 20.08 -5.58
CA GLU A 20 -12.28 20.79 -4.29
C GLU A 20 -11.23 21.91 -4.34
N TYR A 21 -10.26 21.82 -5.26
CA TYR A 21 -9.17 22.76 -5.43
C TYR A 21 -9.51 24.03 -6.24
N LEU A 22 -10.68 24.14 -6.88
CA LEU A 22 -11.07 25.33 -7.65
C LEU A 22 -11.81 26.36 -6.78
N ASN A 23 -11.54 27.64 -6.97
CA ASN A 23 -12.33 28.71 -6.40
C ASN A 23 -13.69 28.80 -7.11
N HIS A 24 -14.71 28.24 -6.48
CA HIS A 24 -16.08 28.19 -6.99
C HIS A 24 -16.74 29.57 -7.12
N MET A 25 -16.15 30.61 -6.53
CA MET A 25 -16.59 32.01 -6.68
C MET A 25 -16.00 32.70 -7.91
N ASN A 26 -14.98 32.12 -8.55
CA ASN A 26 -14.39 32.57 -9.80
C ASN A 26 -14.08 31.40 -10.76
N PRO A 27 -15.12 30.74 -11.32
CA PRO A 27 -14.97 29.50 -12.09
C PRO A 27 -14.34 29.67 -13.49
N HIS A 28 -13.86 30.86 -13.84
CA HIS A 28 -13.44 31.21 -15.21
C HIS A 28 -11.96 31.58 -15.33
N THR A 29 -11.23 31.68 -14.22
CA THR A 29 -9.77 31.89 -14.22
C THR A 29 -9.13 31.04 -13.13
N PHE A 30 -7.90 30.59 -13.38
CA PHE A 30 -7.09 29.87 -12.39
C PHE A 30 -6.09 30.87 -11.81
N GLU A 31 -6.25 31.20 -10.53
CA GLU A 31 -5.46 32.19 -9.82
C GLU A 31 -4.41 31.53 -8.93
N VAL A 32 -3.52 32.34 -8.33
CA VAL A 32 -2.47 31.85 -7.43
C VAL A 32 -3.07 31.11 -6.23
N GLU A 33 -4.23 31.55 -5.75
CA GLU A 33 -4.94 30.86 -4.66
C GLU A 33 -5.50 29.50 -5.07
N ASP A 34 -5.82 29.28 -6.35
CA ASP A 34 -6.24 27.97 -6.87
C ASP A 34 -5.06 27.01 -6.95
N LEU A 35 -3.87 27.52 -7.29
CA LEU A 35 -2.63 26.75 -7.26
C LEU A 35 -2.28 26.31 -5.84
N ASP A 36 -2.34 27.22 -4.86
CA ASP A 36 -2.10 26.89 -3.45
C ASP A 36 -3.08 25.83 -2.93
N ARG A 37 -4.36 25.91 -3.32
CA ARG A 37 -5.36 24.88 -2.99
C ARG A 37 -5.08 23.55 -3.66
N LEU A 38 -4.66 23.56 -4.93
CA LEU A 38 -4.32 22.35 -5.66
C LEU A 38 -3.14 21.62 -5.01
N ILE A 39 -2.07 22.35 -4.68
CA ILE A 39 -0.90 21.79 -4.00
C ILE A 39 -1.34 21.16 -2.67
N LYS A 40 -2.04 21.91 -1.82
CA LYS A 40 -2.52 21.39 -0.51
C LYS A 40 -3.43 20.17 -0.65
N SER A 41 -4.32 20.16 -1.65
CA SER A 41 -5.20 19.02 -1.92
C SER A 41 -4.38 17.81 -2.35
N ALA A 42 -3.46 17.97 -3.31
CA ALA A 42 -2.62 16.88 -3.79
C ALA A 42 -1.71 16.33 -2.68
N THR A 43 -1.09 17.20 -1.88
CA THR A 43 -0.31 16.82 -0.71
C THR A 43 -1.15 16.02 0.28
N SER A 44 -2.36 16.48 0.60
CA SER A 44 -3.26 15.77 1.51
C SER A 44 -3.72 14.42 0.95
N ASP A 45 -3.95 14.32 -0.37
CA ASP A 45 -4.33 13.06 -1.01
C ASP A 45 -3.20 12.04 -0.92
N LEU A 46 -1.96 12.47 -1.12
CA LEU A 46 -0.79 11.61 -0.96
C LEU A 46 -0.57 11.20 0.50
N GLU A 47 -0.77 12.10 1.47
CA GLU A 47 -0.66 11.77 2.90
C GLU A 47 -1.71 10.74 3.32
N ASN A 48 -2.93 10.87 2.79
CA ASN A 48 -3.98 9.89 3.01
C ASN A 48 -3.64 8.54 2.38
N PHE A 49 -3.04 8.54 1.18
CA PHE A 49 -2.59 7.33 0.52
C PHE A 49 -1.51 6.59 1.33
N ASP A 50 -0.51 7.32 1.84
CA ASP A 50 0.52 6.74 2.71
C ASP A 50 -0.11 6.15 3.97
N LYS A 51 -1.03 6.89 4.60
CA LYS A 51 -1.74 6.41 5.80
C LYS A 51 -2.55 5.14 5.52
N GLU A 52 -3.27 5.08 4.40
CA GLU A 52 -4.02 3.88 3.99
C GLU A 52 -3.05 2.70 3.80
N ARG A 53 -1.88 2.94 3.21
CA ARG A 53 -0.84 1.93 3.02
C ARG A 53 -0.28 1.40 4.35
N HIS A 54 0.00 2.26 5.31
CA HIS A 54 0.37 1.88 6.69
C HIS A 54 -0.70 1.02 7.36
N GLU A 55 -1.99 1.36 7.16
CA GLU A 55 -3.10 0.58 7.69
C GLU A 55 -3.24 -0.79 7.00
N GLU A 56 -2.96 -0.88 5.71
CA GLU A 56 -2.91 -2.14 4.96
C GLU A 56 -1.74 -3.02 5.40
N PHE A 57 -0.55 -2.45 5.56
CA PHE A 57 0.62 -3.15 6.09
C PHE A 57 0.37 -3.69 7.50
N LYS A 58 -0.23 -2.88 8.38
CA LYS A 58 -0.63 -3.33 9.71
C LYS A 58 -1.56 -4.55 9.66
N LYS A 59 -2.56 -4.54 8.78
CA LYS A 59 -3.48 -5.68 8.59
C LYS A 59 -2.76 -6.90 8.03
N TYR A 60 -1.82 -6.71 7.11
CA TYR A 60 -0.99 -7.77 6.57
C TYR A 60 -0.20 -8.47 7.68
N GLU A 61 0.50 -7.70 8.52
CA GLU A 61 1.28 -8.24 9.64
C GLU A 61 0.41 -8.94 10.70
N MET A 62 -0.77 -8.38 11.01
CA MET A 62 -1.74 -9.06 11.89
C MET A 62 -2.26 -10.37 11.28
N MET A 63 -2.52 -10.39 9.97
CA MET A 63 -3.00 -11.60 9.28
C MET A 63 -1.93 -12.69 9.26
N LYS A 64 -0.69 -12.34 8.95
CA LYS A 64 0.48 -13.23 8.98
C LYS A 64 0.67 -13.87 10.35
N GLU A 65 0.60 -13.08 11.42
CA GLU A 65 0.69 -13.61 12.79
C GLU A 65 -0.53 -14.46 13.17
N HIS A 66 -1.75 -14.07 12.76
CA HIS A 66 -2.95 -14.86 13.02
C HIS A 66 -2.84 -16.26 12.39
N GLU A 67 -2.46 -16.33 11.11
CA GLU A 67 -2.27 -17.61 10.41
C GLU A 67 -1.22 -18.48 11.08
N ARG A 68 -0.12 -17.88 11.56
CA ARG A 68 0.89 -18.59 12.35
C ARG A 68 0.30 -19.14 13.64
N ARG A 69 -0.46 -18.34 14.40
CA ARG A 69 -1.13 -18.75 15.66
C ARG A 69 -2.13 -19.89 15.41
N GLU A 70 -2.95 -19.79 14.36
CA GLU A 70 -3.89 -20.85 13.96
C GLU A 70 -3.16 -22.12 13.53
N HIS A 71 -2.10 -22.01 12.74
CA HIS A 71 -1.29 -23.15 12.33
C HIS A 71 -0.74 -23.92 13.55
N LEU A 72 -0.18 -23.21 14.53
CA LEU A 72 0.35 -23.80 15.77
C LEU A 72 -0.72 -24.51 16.62
N LYS A 73 -1.99 -24.10 16.53
CA LYS A 73 -3.12 -24.79 17.19
C LYS A 73 -3.44 -26.14 16.54
N THR A 74 -3.16 -26.31 15.25
CA THR A 74 -3.41 -27.57 14.52
C THR A 74 -2.33 -28.63 14.76
N LEU A 75 -1.15 -28.22 15.23
CA LEU A 75 0.00 -29.11 15.47
C LEU A 75 -0.04 -29.76 16.86
N ASP A 76 0.61 -30.92 16.96
CA ASP A 76 0.91 -31.56 18.23
C ASP A 76 2.11 -30.90 18.94
N GLU A 77 2.43 -31.36 20.15
CA GLU A 77 3.47 -30.72 20.98
C GLU A 77 4.87 -30.77 20.33
N GLU A 78 5.21 -31.87 19.66
CA GLU A 78 6.49 -32.00 18.96
C GLU A 78 6.54 -31.11 17.71
N GLY A 79 5.45 -31.08 16.93
CA GLY A 79 5.30 -30.20 15.78
C GLY A 79 5.38 -28.72 16.16
N ARG A 80 4.65 -28.30 17.21
CA ARG A 80 4.66 -26.91 17.69
C ARG A 80 6.07 -26.45 18.07
N LYS A 81 6.81 -27.26 18.82
CA LYS A 81 8.18 -26.92 19.23
C LYS A 81 9.14 -26.82 18.04
N LYS A 82 8.95 -27.67 17.02
CA LYS A 82 9.76 -27.62 15.80
C LYS A 82 9.47 -26.34 15.01
N GLU A 83 8.20 -25.97 14.88
CA GLU A 83 7.75 -24.78 14.16
C GLU A 83 8.22 -23.50 14.86
N GLU A 84 8.08 -23.41 16.18
CA GLU A 84 8.59 -22.28 16.98
C GLU A 84 10.11 -22.13 16.83
N LYS A 85 10.86 -23.24 16.85
CA LYS A 85 12.31 -23.21 16.65
C LYS A 85 12.67 -22.74 15.25
N HIS A 86 11.94 -23.18 14.23
CA HIS A 86 12.15 -22.74 12.85
C HIS A 86 11.87 -21.23 12.73
N TYR A 87 10.75 -20.75 13.27
CA TYR A 87 10.41 -19.33 13.30
C TYR A 87 11.49 -18.47 13.99
N GLU A 88 11.99 -18.91 15.15
CA GLU A 88 13.11 -18.23 15.83
C GLU A 88 14.41 -18.23 15.00
N GLU A 89 14.68 -19.30 14.26
CA GLU A 89 15.83 -19.39 13.35
C GLU A 89 15.69 -18.40 12.19
N MET A 90 14.50 -18.32 11.59
CA MET A 90 14.20 -17.38 10.51
C MET A 90 14.34 -15.93 10.96
N LYS A 91 13.79 -15.58 12.12
CA LYS A 91 13.96 -14.24 12.71
C LYS A 91 15.42 -13.91 12.96
N LYS A 92 16.22 -14.85 13.46
CA LYS A 92 17.66 -14.64 13.69
C LYS A 92 18.46 -14.46 12.41
N LYS A 93 18.09 -15.16 11.34
CA LYS A 93 18.74 -14.97 10.03
C LYS A 93 18.44 -13.59 9.47
N HIS A 94 17.17 -13.18 9.50
CA HIS A 94 16.75 -11.86 9.05
C HIS A 94 17.45 -10.73 9.84
N ALA A 95 17.58 -10.89 11.16
CA ALA A 95 18.29 -9.94 12.02
C ALA A 95 19.81 -9.89 11.79
N ASP A 96 20.41 -10.91 11.14
CA ASP A 96 21.84 -11.00 10.87
C ASP A 96 22.19 -10.33 9.54
N HIS A 97 22.03 -9.00 9.52
CA HIS A 97 22.31 -8.17 8.35
C HIS A 97 23.45 -7.16 8.62
N PRO A 98 24.14 -6.66 7.58
CA PRO A 98 25.06 -5.53 7.71
C PRO A 98 24.37 -4.31 8.33
N LYS A 99 25.13 -3.47 9.04
CA LYS A 99 24.56 -2.24 9.62
C LYS A 99 23.94 -1.37 8.52
N VAL A 100 22.70 -0.96 8.77
CA VAL A 100 21.97 -0.04 7.91
C VAL A 100 22.22 1.38 8.39
N ASN A 101 22.49 2.27 7.44
CA ASN A 101 22.71 3.67 7.73
C ASN A 101 21.37 4.38 7.96
N HIS A 102 21.43 5.52 8.65
CA HIS A 102 20.26 6.35 8.84
C HIS A 102 19.82 6.99 7.51
N PRO A 103 18.53 6.95 7.14
CA PRO A 103 18.06 7.51 5.88
C PRO A 103 18.39 9.00 5.74
N GLY A 104 18.99 9.40 4.62
CA GLY A 104 19.39 10.79 4.37
C GLY A 104 20.65 11.24 5.11
N SER A 105 21.33 10.36 5.85
CA SER A 105 22.61 10.67 6.52
C SER A 105 23.80 10.73 5.56
N GLN A 106 24.89 11.35 6.01
CA GLN A 106 26.11 11.45 5.20
C GLN A 106 26.63 10.08 4.77
N ASP A 107 26.65 9.10 5.68
CA ASP A 107 27.18 7.77 5.40
C ASP A 107 26.34 7.07 4.33
N GLN A 108 25.01 7.15 4.42
CA GLN A 108 24.10 6.60 3.42
C GLN A 108 24.29 7.23 2.03
N LEU A 109 24.37 8.57 1.95
CA LEU A 109 24.56 9.25 0.67
C LEU A 109 25.94 9.00 0.06
N LYS A 110 26.99 8.89 0.89
CA LYS A 110 28.33 8.51 0.43
C LYS A 110 28.38 7.09 -0.10
N GLU A 111 27.63 6.18 0.50
CA GLU A 111 27.55 4.80 0.01
C GLU A 111 26.88 4.74 -1.37
N VAL A 112 25.77 5.46 -1.57
CA VAL A 112 25.15 5.59 -2.90
C VAL A 112 26.13 6.20 -3.91
N TRP A 113 26.84 7.26 -3.52
CA TRP A 113 27.87 7.91 -4.34
C TRP A 113 29.01 6.97 -4.75
N GLU A 114 29.43 6.08 -3.85
CA GLU A 114 30.48 5.09 -4.16
C GLU A 114 29.95 3.94 -5.02
N GLU A 115 28.85 3.32 -4.58
CA GLU A 115 28.39 2.05 -5.13
C GLU A 115 27.53 2.21 -6.39
N ALA A 116 26.65 3.22 -6.41
CA ALA A 116 25.76 3.45 -7.55
C ALA A 116 26.42 4.36 -8.59
N ASP A 117 27.11 5.42 -8.17
CA ASP A 117 27.71 6.40 -9.09
C ASP A 117 29.17 6.06 -9.48
N GLY A 118 29.84 5.21 -8.70
CA GLY A 118 31.23 4.84 -8.95
C GLY A 118 32.21 5.98 -8.69
N LEU A 119 31.87 6.89 -7.78
CA LEU A 119 32.66 8.08 -7.44
C LEU A 119 33.39 7.91 -6.11
N ASP A 120 34.48 8.66 -5.91
CA ASP A 120 35.28 8.56 -4.69
C ASP A 120 34.53 9.17 -3.49
N PRO A 121 34.34 8.43 -2.37
CA PRO A 121 33.69 8.94 -1.16
C PRO A 121 34.35 10.19 -0.54
N GLU A 122 35.65 10.39 -0.81
CA GLU A 122 36.39 11.56 -0.31
C GLU A 122 36.05 12.84 -1.09
N ASP A 123 35.58 12.69 -2.33
CA ASP A 123 35.16 13.79 -3.21
C ASP A 123 33.65 14.09 -3.11
N PHE A 124 32.97 13.52 -2.10
CA PHE A 124 31.54 13.72 -1.90
C PHE A 124 31.17 15.19 -1.76
N ASP A 125 30.33 15.68 -2.68
CA ASP A 125 29.78 17.02 -2.67
C ASP A 125 28.25 16.95 -2.71
N PRO A 126 27.53 17.41 -1.67
CA PRO A 126 26.07 17.33 -1.61
C PRO A 126 25.37 17.96 -2.82
N LYS A 127 25.89 19.08 -3.32
CA LYS A 127 25.27 19.75 -4.46
C LYS A 127 25.40 18.90 -5.74
N THR A 128 26.55 18.30 -5.96
CA THR A 128 26.77 17.41 -7.11
C THR A 128 25.93 16.14 -6.96
N PHE A 129 25.88 15.56 -5.76
CA PHE A 129 25.02 14.43 -5.44
C PHE A 129 23.55 14.71 -5.79
N PHE A 130 23.04 15.89 -5.37
CA PHE A 130 21.68 16.33 -5.67
C PHE A 130 21.41 16.34 -7.18
N ASN A 131 22.24 17.04 -7.95
CA ASN A 131 22.04 17.17 -9.40
C ASN A 131 22.20 15.84 -10.16
N LEU A 132 22.91 14.87 -9.59
CA LEU A 132 23.11 13.55 -10.20
C LEU A 132 21.87 12.66 -10.05
N HIS A 133 21.15 12.81 -8.94
CA HIS A 133 19.96 12.02 -8.60
C HIS A 133 18.64 12.74 -8.89
N ASP A 134 18.68 14.02 -9.28
CA ASP A 134 17.55 14.73 -9.88
C ASP A 134 17.41 14.20 -11.31
N THR A 135 16.71 13.08 -11.42
CA THR A 135 16.66 12.26 -12.64
C THR A 135 15.87 12.94 -13.74
N ASN A 136 14.87 13.74 -13.35
CA ASN A 136 14.00 14.45 -14.29
C ASN A 136 14.51 15.88 -14.60
N GLY A 137 15.44 16.41 -13.80
CA GLY A 137 16.10 17.70 -13.97
C GLY A 137 15.24 18.90 -13.60
N ASP A 138 14.24 18.73 -12.73
CA ASP A 138 13.31 19.79 -12.32
C ASP A 138 13.80 20.63 -11.14
N GLY A 139 14.92 20.23 -10.52
CA GLY A 139 15.56 20.93 -9.41
C GLY A 139 15.02 20.55 -8.04
N PHE A 140 14.23 19.49 -7.94
CA PHE A 140 13.68 18.94 -6.71
C PHE A 140 14.01 17.45 -6.61
N PHE A 141 14.02 16.92 -5.39
CA PHE A 141 13.81 15.49 -5.19
C PHE A 141 12.34 15.25 -4.88
N ASP A 142 11.70 14.44 -5.71
CA ASP A 142 10.40 13.87 -5.39
C ASP A 142 10.53 12.59 -4.54
N GLU A 143 9.38 12.02 -4.17
CA GLU A 143 9.33 10.80 -3.36
C GLU A 143 10.01 9.60 -4.02
N GLN A 144 9.86 9.44 -5.34
CA GLN A 144 10.44 8.30 -6.06
C GLN A 144 11.96 8.44 -6.14
N GLU A 145 12.45 9.66 -6.33
CA GLU A 145 13.88 9.95 -6.33
C GLU A 145 14.50 9.72 -4.96
N LEU A 146 13.85 10.14 -3.88
CA LEU A 146 14.31 9.80 -2.52
C LEU A 146 14.28 8.29 -2.26
N GLU A 147 13.16 7.63 -2.59
CA GLU A 147 13.00 6.19 -2.42
C GLU A 147 14.08 5.37 -3.15
N ALA A 148 14.52 5.83 -4.32
CA ALA A 148 15.58 5.19 -5.08
C ALA A 148 16.90 5.16 -4.29
N LEU A 149 17.22 6.22 -3.53
CA LEU A 149 18.43 6.32 -2.72
C LEU A 149 18.50 5.27 -1.61
N PHE A 150 17.35 4.79 -1.14
CA PHE A 150 17.28 3.81 -0.05
C PHE A 150 17.48 2.36 -0.51
N THR A 151 17.43 2.11 -1.82
CA THR A 151 17.51 0.75 -2.37
C THR A 151 18.76 0.00 -1.87
N LYS A 152 19.91 0.66 -1.85
CA LYS A 152 21.18 0.07 -1.37
C LYS A 152 21.16 -0.30 0.11
N GLU A 153 20.52 0.52 0.93
CA GLU A 153 20.35 0.24 2.36
C GLU A 153 19.39 -0.93 2.60
N LEU A 154 18.28 -0.98 1.85
CA LEU A 154 17.28 -2.04 1.97
C LEU A 154 17.80 -3.39 1.46
N GLU A 155 18.63 -3.40 0.42
CA GLU A 155 19.30 -4.61 -0.11
C GLU A 155 20.25 -5.27 0.91
N LYS A 156 20.64 -4.58 1.98
CA LYS A 156 21.41 -5.19 3.08
C LYS A 156 20.55 -6.08 3.96
N ILE A 157 19.26 -5.76 4.11
CA ILE A 157 18.32 -6.43 5.00
C ILE A 157 17.48 -7.46 4.25
N TYR A 158 17.03 -7.13 3.04
CA TYR A 158 16.04 -7.91 2.31
C TYR A 158 16.60 -8.44 0.99
N ASP A 159 16.55 -9.76 0.80
CA ASP A 159 16.84 -10.43 -0.45
C ASP A 159 15.61 -11.24 -0.92
N PRO A 160 15.02 -10.96 -2.10
CA PRO A 160 13.84 -11.67 -2.59
C PRO A 160 14.07 -13.18 -2.85
N THR A 161 15.32 -13.65 -2.78
CA THR A 161 15.68 -15.07 -2.92
C THR A 161 15.73 -15.81 -1.57
N ASN A 162 15.72 -15.09 -0.46
CA ASN A 162 15.65 -15.63 0.90
C ASN A 162 14.19 -15.83 1.32
N GLU A 163 13.92 -16.88 2.10
CA GLU A 163 12.56 -17.19 2.58
C GLU A 163 12.19 -16.42 3.86
N GLU A 164 13.19 -15.95 4.60
CA GLU A 164 13.05 -15.10 5.78
C GLU A 164 12.67 -13.66 5.46
N ASP A 165 12.95 -13.21 4.23
CA ASP A 165 12.87 -11.81 3.86
C ASP A 165 11.53 -11.51 3.18
N ASP A 166 10.74 -10.66 3.83
CA ASP A 166 9.43 -10.26 3.35
C ASP A 166 9.53 -8.98 2.50
N MET A 167 9.27 -9.12 1.20
CA MET A 167 9.32 -7.98 0.27
C MET A 167 8.23 -6.94 0.52
N VAL A 168 7.15 -7.30 1.23
CA VAL A 168 6.14 -6.33 1.68
C VAL A 168 6.70 -5.48 2.83
N GLU A 169 7.44 -6.09 3.76
CA GLU A 169 8.15 -5.37 4.82
C GLU A 169 9.24 -4.45 4.25
N MET A 170 10.01 -4.91 3.25
CA MET A 170 11.01 -4.07 2.56
C MET A 170 10.39 -2.78 2.02
N GLU A 171 9.23 -2.90 1.40
CA GLU A 171 8.55 -1.77 0.78
C GLU A 171 7.96 -0.83 1.83
N GLU A 172 7.42 -1.36 2.93
CA GLU A 172 7.01 -0.54 4.08
C GLU A 172 8.21 0.21 4.69
N GLU A 173 9.34 -0.47 4.85
CA GLU A 173 10.57 0.15 5.37
C GLU A 173 11.03 1.29 4.45
N ARG A 174 10.95 1.11 3.12
CA ARG A 174 11.22 2.17 2.12
C ARG A 174 10.37 3.42 2.37
N LEU A 175 9.07 3.25 2.64
CA LEU A 175 8.17 4.37 2.92
C LEU A 175 8.50 5.04 4.24
N ARG A 176 8.81 4.27 5.29
CA ARG A 176 9.25 4.81 6.59
C ARG A 176 10.51 5.65 6.44
N MET A 177 11.49 5.19 5.64
CA MET A 177 12.70 5.94 5.34
C MET A 177 12.39 7.24 4.60
N ARG A 178 11.53 7.19 3.58
CA ARG A 178 11.09 8.38 2.83
C ARG A 178 10.37 9.39 3.71
N GLU A 179 9.37 8.96 4.47
CA GLU A 179 8.60 9.83 5.36
C GLU A 179 9.50 10.46 6.43
N HIS A 180 10.46 9.69 6.95
CA HIS A 180 11.46 10.21 7.87
C HIS A 180 12.27 11.36 7.23
N VAL A 181 12.83 11.13 6.04
CA VAL A 181 13.61 12.16 5.33
C VAL A 181 12.75 13.38 4.97
N MET A 182 11.53 13.18 4.45
CA MET A 182 10.60 14.28 4.16
C MET A 182 10.25 15.07 5.44
N ASN A 183 10.07 14.39 6.57
CA ASN A 183 9.78 15.07 7.82
C ASN A 183 10.93 15.97 8.30
N GLU A 184 12.17 15.56 8.07
CA GLU A 184 13.37 16.28 8.51
C GLU A 184 13.85 17.37 7.54
N VAL A 185 13.67 17.17 6.24
CA VAL A 185 14.29 17.97 5.18
C VAL A 185 13.31 18.92 4.51
N ASP A 186 12.13 18.43 4.11
CA ASP A 186 11.07 19.25 3.50
C ASP A 186 10.48 20.19 4.56
N ALA A 187 10.83 21.48 4.46
CA ALA A 187 10.50 22.49 5.45
C ALA A 187 9.16 23.18 5.15
N ASN A 188 8.80 23.28 3.87
CA ASN A 188 7.57 23.95 3.44
C ASN A 188 6.38 22.98 3.32
N LYS A 189 6.61 21.67 3.45
CA LYS A 189 5.61 20.58 3.41
C LYS A 189 4.87 20.51 2.08
N ASP A 190 5.59 20.71 0.98
CA ASP A 190 5.06 20.53 -0.37
C ASP A 190 5.34 19.13 -0.96
N ARG A 191 5.98 18.23 -0.19
CA ARG A 191 6.40 16.87 -0.58
C ARG A 191 7.44 16.86 -1.70
N LEU A 192 8.19 17.95 -1.85
CA LEU A 192 9.35 18.06 -2.70
C LEU A 192 10.53 18.57 -1.86
N VAL A 193 11.73 18.07 -2.12
CA VAL A 193 12.93 18.59 -1.47
C VAL A 193 13.70 19.45 -2.46
N SER A 194 13.70 20.75 -2.23
CA SER A 194 14.52 21.67 -3.01
C SER A 194 16.01 21.52 -2.70
N LEU A 195 16.87 21.93 -3.64
CA LEU A 195 18.31 21.97 -3.42
C LEU A 195 18.69 22.77 -2.15
N ASP A 196 18.00 23.88 -1.87
CA ASP A 196 18.30 24.72 -0.71
C ASP A 196 17.94 24.02 0.62
N GLU A 197 16.82 23.28 0.66
CA GLU A 197 16.43 22.46 1.81
C GLU A 197 17.43 21.33 2.03
N PHE A 198 17.79 20.62 0.97
CA PHE A 198 18.80 19.55 1.01
C PHE A 198 20.15 20.06 1.52
N LEU A 199 20.67 21.16 0.95
CA LEU A 199 21.93 21.78 1.39
C LEU A 199 21.85 22.37 2.80
N THR A 200 20.67 22.66 3.30
CA THR A 200 20.46 23.08 4.68
C THR A 200 20.48 21.86 5.62
N ALA A 201 19.84 20.76 5.23
CA ALA A 201 19.85 19.51 5.97
C ALA A 201 21.26 18.93 6.13
N THR A 202 22.10 18.97 5.08
CA THR A 202 23.50 18.49 5.15
C THR A 202 24.41 19.27 6.10
N LYS A 203 23.97 20.44 6.60
CA LYS A 203 24.70 21.23 7.61
C LYS A 203 24.22 20.94 9.05
N LYS A 204 23.13 20.20 9.20
CA LYS A 204 22.58 19.82 10.50
C LYS A 204 23.46 18.76 11.15
N LYS A 205 23.37 18.63 12.47
CA LYS A 205 24.19 17.68 13.23
C LYS A 205 23.79 16.24 12.89
N GLU A 206 22.49 16.04 12.74
CA GLU A 206 21.80 14.79 12.44
C GLU A 206 22.31 14.17 11.13
N PHE A 207 22.75 14.98 10.17
CA PHE A 207 23.36 14.50 8.94
C PHE A 207 24.75 13.84 9.15
N LEU A 208 25.55 14.40 10.06
CA LEU A 208 26.94 13.98 10.31
C LEU A 208 27.05 12.93 11.42
N GLU A 209 26.16 13.02 12.42
CA GLU A 209 26.10 12.15 13.58
C GLU A 209 24.66 11.64 13.75
N PRO A 210 24.17 10.79 12.85
CA PRO A 210 22.81 10.27 12.93
C PRO A 210 22.65 9.26 14.08
N ASP A 211 21.43 9.18 14.60
CA ASP A 211 21.03 8.08 15.47
C ASP A 211 20.88 6.78 14.66
N SER A 212 20.95 5.62 15.34
CA SER A 212 20.72 4.33 14.68
C SER A 212 19.30 4.23 14.11
N TRP A 213 19.19 3.74 12.88
CA TRP A 213 17.89 3.43 12.30
C TRP A 213 17.28 2.18 12.93
N GLU A 214 16.04 2.28 13.40
CA GLU A 214 15.26 1.17 13.96
C GLU A 214 14.40 0.54 12.86
N THR A 215 14.79 -0.67 12.43
CA THR A 215 14.07 -1.45 11.41
C THR A 215 12.72 -1.95 11.93
N LEU A 216 11.84 -2.35 11.01
CA LEU A 216 10.52 -2.92 11.31
C LEU A 216 10.60 -4.12 12.28
N GLU A 217 11.67 -4.93 12.22
CA GLU A 217 11.87 -6.04 13.16
C GLU A 217 11.88 -5.59 14.63
N GLN A 218 12.41 -4.40 14.89
CA GLN A 218 12.55 -3.80 16.22
C GLN A 218 11.29 -3.03 16.64
N ASN A 219 10.44 -2.63 15.69
CA ASN A 219 9.27 -1.81 15.93
C ASN A 219 8.01 -2.45 15.34
N GLN A 220 7.28 -3.20 16.18
CA GLN A 220 6.05 -3.88 15.77
C GLN A 220 4.99 -2.89 15.26
N ALA A 221 4.39 -3.21 14.10
CA ALA A 221 3.36 -2.38 13.48
C ALA A 221 2.05 -2.29 14.28
N TYR A 222 1.77 -3.28 15.15
CA TYR A 222 0.54 -3.36 15.92
C TYR A 222 0.79 -3.78 17.37
N THR A 223 -0.17 -3.46 18.22
CA THR A 223 -0.22 -3.87 19.62
C THR A 223 -0.99 -5.17 19.81
N GLU A 224 -0.74 -5.92 20.88
CA GLU A 224 -1.50 -7.15 21.19
C GLU A 224 -3.01 -6.88 21.37
N GLU A 225 -3.39 -5.66 21.78
CA GLU A 225 -4.81 -5.26 21.86
C GLU A 225 -5.42 -5.15 20.46
N GLU A 226 -4.75 -4.49 19.51
CA GLU A 226 -5.18 -4.40 18.11
C GLU A 226 -5.26 -5.80 17.48
N MET A 227 -4.29 -6.67 17.77
CA MET A 227 -4.31 -8.07 17.33
C MET A 227 -5.55 -8.80 17.83
N ARG A 228 -5.89 -8.65 19.12
CA ARG A 228 -7.08 -9.28 19.70
C ARG A 228 -8.38 -8.78 19.05
N GLU A 229 -8.48 -7.47 18.82
CA GLU A 229 -9.63 -6.87 18.14
C GLU A 229 -9.75 -7.38 16.69
N PHE A 230 -8.61 -7.53 16.01
CA PHE A 230 -8.54 -8.07 14.66
C PHE A 230 -9.01 -9.54 14.60
N GLU A 231 -8.54 -10.40 15.50
CA GLU A 231 -8.98 -11.80 15.59
C GLU A 231 -10.48 -11.92 15.93
N GLU A 232 -11.00 -11.07 16.82
CA GLU A 232 -12.43 -11.03 17.14
C GLU A 232 -13.26 -10.64 15.90
N HIS A 233 -12.77 -9.67 15.12
CA HIS A 233 -13.41 -9.26 13.89
C HIS A 233 -13.38 -10.36 12.82
N LEU A 234 -12.25 -11.07 12.65
CA LEU A 234 -12.14 -12.23 11.75
C LEU A 234 -13.13 -13.34 12.12
N ALA A 235 -13.23 -13.68 13.41
CA ALA A 235 -14.16 -14.70 13.88
C ALA A 235 -15.63 -14.34 13.58
N LYS A 236 -16.01 -13.06 13.77
CA LYS A 236 -17.35 -12.57 13.42
C LYS A 236 -17.59 -12.64 11.90
N GLN A 237 -16.61 -12.25 11.09
CA GLN A 237 -16.72 -12.33 9.63
C GLN A 237 -16.85 -13.78 9.16
N GLU A 238 -16.12 -14.71 9.76
CA GLU A 238 -16.23 -16.14 9.46
C GLU A 238 -17.63 -16.67 9.79
N GLU A 239 -18.20 -16.32 10.94
CA GLU A 239 -19.57 -16.68 11.32
C GLU A 239 -20.60 -16.14 10.31
N ASP A 240 -20.48 -14.86 9.93
CA ASP A 240 -21.35 -14.23 8.93
C ASP A 240 -21.24 -14.91 7.56
N LEU A 241 -20.03 -15.27 7.12
CA LEU A 241 -19.80 -15.98 5.87
C LEU A 241 -20.35 -17.39 5.89
N ASN A 242 -20.22 -18.10 7.02
CA ASN A 242 -20.78 -19.43 7.22
C ASN A 242 -22.32 -19.39 7.16
N GLN A 243 -22.94 -18.40 7.80
CA GLN A 243 -24.39 -18.20 7.74
C GLN A 243 -24.87 -17.88 6.32
N LYS A 244 -24.20 -16.96 5.62
CA LYS A 244 -24.50 -16.65 4.20
C LYS A 244 -24.34 -17.87 3.30
N THR A 245 -23.31 -18.67 3.51
CA THR A 245 -23.06 -19.90 2.75
C THR A 245 -24.17 -20.93 2.97
N ALA A 246 -24.59 -21.13 4.23
CA ALA A 246 -25.70 -22.00 4.56
C ALA A 246 -27.03 -21.54 3.92
N ASP A 247 -27.28 -20.22 3.89
CA ASP A 247 -28.49 -19.68 3.29
C ASP A 247 -28.47 -19.74 1.75
N LEU A 248 -27.32 -19.49 1.12
CA LEU A 248 -27.13 -19.70 -0.32
C LEU A 248 -27.31 -21.18 -0.70
N GLN A 249 -26.84 -22.10 0.13
CA GLN A 249 -27.05 -23.53 -0.10
C GLN A 249 -28.54 -23.90 -0.05
N LYS A 250 -29.30 -23.39 0.94
CA LYS A 250 -30.75 -23.59 1.00
C LYS A 250 -31.47 -23.01 -0.24
N GLN A 251 -31.09 -21.80 -0.66
CA GLN A 251 -31.66 -21.16 -1.85
C GLN A 251 -31.38 -22.00 -3.12
N ARG A 252 -30.16 -22.53 -3.25
CA ARG A 252 -29.81 -23.42 -4.34
C ARG A 252 -30.67 -24.68 -4.35
N GLU A 253 -30.83 -25.35 -3.21
CA GLU A 253 -31.68 -26.55 -3.09
C GLU A 253 -33.14 -26.25 -3.44
N GLU A 254 -33.66 -25.08 -3.05
CA GLU A 254 -35.01 -24.65 -3.39
C GLU A 254 -35.18 -24.40 -4.89
N LEU A 255 -34.23 -23.70 -5.52
CA LEU A 255 -34.24 -23.48 -6.97
C LEU A 255 -34.14 -24.80 -7.75
N GLU A 256 -33.31 -25.74 -7.30
CA GLU A 256 -33.22 -27.07 -7.91
C GLU A 256 -34.58 -27.81 -7.82
N ARG A 257 -35.29 -27.72 -6.70
CA ARG A 257 -36.64 -28.29 -6.57
C ARG A 257 -37.66 -27.60 -7.49
N GLN A 258 -37.65 -26.27 -7.57
CA GLN A 258 -38.54 -25.53 -8.48
C GLN A 258 -38.27 -25.88 -9.94
N GLN A 259 -36.99 -26.04 -10.32
CA GLN A 259 -36.59 -26.45 -11.67
C GLN A 259 -37.08 -27.87 -12.01
N GLN A 260 -37.00 -28.81 -11.06
CA GLN A 260 -37.54 -30.16 -11.23
C GLN A 260 -39.06 -30.13 -11.42
N GLN A 261 -39.79 -29.33 -10.63
CA GLN A 261 -41.24 -29.16 -10.76
C GLN A 261 -41.63 -28.57 -12.12
N LEU A 262 -40.92 -27.52 -12.57
CA LEU A 262 -41.15 -26.90 -13.89
C LEU A 262 -40.87 -27.89 -15.03
N ASN A 263 -39.83 -28.72 -14.92
CA ASN A 263 -39.53 -29.74 -15.92
C ASN A 263 -40.61 -30.82 -15.96
N ALA A 264 -41.11 -31.27 -14.81
CA ALA A 264 -42.23 -32.21 -14.75
C ALA A 264 -43.50 -31.62 -15.39
N GLN A 265 -43.86 -30.36 -15.07
CA GLN A 265 -45.00 -29.67 -15.69
C GLN A 265 -44.85 -29.52 -17.21
N LYS A 266 -43.64 -29.22 -17.72
CA LYS A 266 -43.38 -29.16 -19.16
C LYS A 266 -43.61 -30.50 -19.85
N VAL A 267 -43.16 -31.59 -19.23
CA VAL A 267 -43.38 -32.95 -19.76
C VAL A 267 -44.86 -33.30 -19.79
N GLU A 268 -45.61 -32.98 -18.73
CA GLU A 268 -47.06 -33.19 -18.70
C GLU A 268 -47.77 -32.40 -19.80
N LEU A 269 -47.44 -31.12 -19.98
CA LEU A 269 -48.03 -30.27 -21.02
C LEU A 269 -47.75 -30.79 -22.43
N GLN A 270 -46.55 -31.32 -22.71
CA GLN A 270 -46.21 -31.91 -24.00
C GLN A 270 -46.96 -33.23 -24.28
N GLN A 271 -47.38 -33.96 -23.26
CA GLN A 271 -48.18 -35.19 -23.43
C GLN A 271 -49.67 -34.90 -23.66
N VAL A 272 -50.13 -33.67 -23.40
CA VAL A 272 -51.55 -33.28 -23.48
C VAL A 272 -51.86 -32.51 -24.79
N GLU A 273 -50.87 -32.21 -25.65
CA GLU A 273 -51.15 -31.70 -27.00
C GLU A 273 -51.88 -32.76 -27.86
N PRO A 274 -53.15 -32.55 -28.24
CA PRO A 274 -53.86 -33.49 -29.06
C PRO A 274 -53.40 -33.36 -30.51
N VAL A 275 -52.99 -34.47 -31.13
CA VAL A 275 -52.97 -34.60 -32.58
C VAL A 275 -54.43 -34.59 -33.07
N HIS A 276 -55.01 -33.41 -33.19
CA HIS A 276 -56.16 -33.20 -34.06
C HIS A 276 -55.64 -32.97 -35.49
N SER A 277 -55.62 -34.04 -36.28
CA SER A 277 -55.68 -33.90 -37.75
C SER A 277 -56.51 -35.04 -38.34
N VAL A 278 -57.81 -34.72 -38.45
CA VAL A 278 -58.76 -35.00 -39.55
C VAL A 278 -58.80 -36.43 -40.12
N CYS A 279 -59.89 -37.14 -39.81
CA CYS A 279 -60.40 -38.26 -40.61
C CYS A 279 -60.83 -37.78 -42.00
N SER A 280 -60.45 -38.54 -43.05
CA SER A 280 -61.08 -38.55 -44.37
C SER A 280 -61.33 -40.00 -44.78
#